data_AF-A0A2E9ZJ93-F1
#
_entry.id   AF-A0A2E9ZJ93-F1
#
_cell.length_a   1.000
_cell.length_b   1.000
_cell.length_c   1.000
_cell.angle_alpha   90.00
_cell.angle_beta   90.00
_cell.angle_gamma   90.00
#
_symmetry.space_group_name_H-M   'P 1'
#
loop_
_entity.id
_entity.type
_entity.pdbx_description
1 polymer ?
#
loop_
_entity_poly.entity_id
_entity_poly.type
_entity_poly.pdbx_seq_one_letter_code
_entity_poly.pdbx_strand_id
1 'polypeptide(L)'
;MRTLIRLSPLLLILAACSDNTPPEPVASESTPDAVVATAAETNSEFNSERNAYFGDLHVHTMYSFDAFIFGTTSSPDDGYEFAKGGSITHPAGFEMKLDVPLDFYGVTDHAFYLGVLREMADPATEISKHEVAEGMTNLGGVADRRAKFQRIGAFMRSARSSEISDPQITKTAWDDIVAAANRHNDPGNFTTFIAYEYTSSTDDRGNLHRNVIFRDDIAPAMPFSRLDSQNPEGLWQWMDDNRAAGIESLAIPHNSNGSNGSMFMLTDWSGRPLDSAYASQRMRNEPLVEITQVKGTSDTHPALSPNDEWADFEIMPFRIATRLPSQVEGSYVREAYLNGLKMQAGQGFNPYQFGVIGSSDTHNATYAGDEDDYWSKVGLMDADGIRRGSVPLPQPRANGELYADTYYNTWGASGLAGVWAEENTRASIYDAFRRKETFGTSGPRMKVRFFAGHDLPQLDDSNMLANAYAGGVAMGSDLIGDANQQPSFIAWVAKDPNGPPLQRVQIIKGWVEAGEAMEQVVDVACSDGGVVDPLSNRCPDNGARVNLEDCSISAGLGASELKASWQDPNYDAAQHAFYYVRAIANPTCRWSTWDAIRAGVAPRADLAATIQERVWSSPIWISPSQ
;
A
#
# COMPACT_ATOMS: atom_id res chain seq x y z
N MET A 1 84.12 21.68 -36.25
CA MET A 1 85.42 21.28 -36.83
C MET A 1 85.35 19.79 -37.13
N ARG A 2 85.47 19.45 -38.42
CA ARG A 2 85.74 18.14 -39.03
C ARG A 2 84.86 16.95 -38.62
N THR A 3 83.84 16.58 -39.39
CA THR A 3 83.88 15.73 -40.62
C THR A 3 84.61 14.39 -40.51
N LEU A 4 83.95 13.40 -41.16
CA LEU A 4 84.51 12.41 -42.09
C LEU A 4 85.23 11.17 -41.49
N ILE A 5 85.14 9.95 -42.04
CA ILE A 5 84.34 9.35 -43.12
C ILE A 5 84.66 7.83 -43.20
N ARG A 6 83.64 7.05 -43.59
CA ARG A 6 83.57 5.82 -44.45
C ARG A 6 84.51 4.63 -44.27
N LEU A 7 83.90 3.44 -44.41
CA LEU A 7 83.99 2.56 -45.59
C LEU A 7 82.73 1.65 -45.58
N SER A 8 81.74 1.75 -46.49
CA SER A 8 81.63 1.25 -47.89
C SER A 8 81.64 -0.29 -48.02
N PRO A 9 81.00 -0.89 -49.05
CA PRO A 9 79.58 -0.84 -49.45
C PRO A 9 79.03 -2.23 -49.87
N LEU A 10 77.71 -2.38 -50.07
CA LEU A 10 77.21 -3.19 -51.20
C LEU A 10 75.77 -2.80 -51.59
N LEU A 11 75.59 -2.66 -52.90
CA LEU A 11 74.41 -2.33 -53.69
C LEU A 11 73.43 -3.53 -53.78
N LEU A 12 72.11 -3.28 -53.81
CA LEU A 12 71.27 -3.30 -55.02
C LEU A 12 69.78 -3.02 -54.70
N ILE A 13 69.05 -2.61 -55.75
CA ILE A 13 67.77 -1.89 -55.81
C ILE A 13 66.66 -2.82 -56.37
N LEU A 14 65.38 -2.57 -55.99
CA LEU A 14 64.11 -2.60 -56.78
C LEU A 14 62.96 -3.23 -55.94
N ALA A 15 61.94 -2.44 -55.50
CA ALA A 15 60.61 -2.22 -56.11
C ALA A 15 59.74 -3.51 -56.15
N ALA A 16 58.45 -3.60 -55.78
CA ALA A 16 57.38 -2.67 -55.38
C ALA A 16 56.20 -3.46 -54.70
N CYS A 17 55.27 -2.72 -54.09
CA CYS A 17 53.86 -2.93 -53.66
C CYS A 17 53.12 -4.24 -54.07
N SER A 18 52.10 -4.82 -53.40
CA SER A 18 51.21 -4.45 -52.29
C SER A 18 50.51 -5.74 -51.76
N ASP A 19 49.93 -5.60 -50.57
CA ASP A 19 48.81 -6.33 -49.96
C ASP A 19 48.98 -7.68 -49.24
N ASN A 20 48.73 -7.53 -47.93
CA ASN A 20 48.01 -8.40 -47.02
C ASN A 20 48.73 -9.60 -46.42
N THR A 21 48.65 -9.61 -45.08
CA THR A 21 48.72 -10.71 -44.09
C THR A 21 49.70 -10.34 -42.94
N PRO A 22 49.29 -10.56 -41.68
CA PRO A 22 49.65 -9.72 -40.54
C PRO A 22 50.85 -10.26 -39.75
N PRO A 23 51.48 -9.44 -38.88
CA PRO A 23 52.45 -9.94 -37.92
C PRO A 23 51.84 -10.07 -36.52
N GLU A 24 51.94 -11.28 -35.98
CA GLU A 24 52.29 -11.52 -34.56
C GLU A 24 53.81 -11.25 -34.35
N PRO A 25 54.36 -11.40 -33.12
CA PRO A 25 54.00 -10.71 -31.88
C PRO A 25 55.26 -10.19 -31.16
N VAL A 26 55.20 -9.14 -30.33
CA VAL A 26 56.02 -9.06 -29.10
C VAL A 26 55.28 -8.20 -28.06
N ALA A 27 55.29 -8.71 -26.82
CA ALA A 27 54.62 -8.21 -25.64
C ALA A 27 54.95 -6.75 -25.26
N SER A 28 53.92 -6.02 -24.84
CA SER A 28 54.00 -4.76 -24.11
C SER A 28 53.01 -4.73 -22.93
N GLU A 29 53.38 -3.96 -21.92
CA GLU A 29 52.74 -3.73 -20.62
C GLU A 29 51.21 -3.61 -20.64
N SER A 30 50.55 -4.26 -19.68
CA SER A 30 49.10 -4.23 -19.49
C SER A 30 48.66 -2.97 -18.73
N THR A 31 48.19 -1.97 -19.47
CA THR A 31 47.25 -0.95 -18.97
C THR A 31 45.87 -1.57 -18.74
N PRO A 32 45.11 -1.16 -17.70
CA PRO A 32 43.77 -1.70 -17.48
C PRO A 32 42.84 -1.22 -18.59
N ASP A 33 42.16 -2.16 -19.22
CA ASP A 33 41.19 -1.92 -20.26
C ASP A 33 40.15 -0.88 -19.81
N ALA A 34 40.00 0.14 -20.64
CA ALA A 34 38.83 0.99 -20.62
C ALA A 34 37.61 0.10 -20.80
N VAL A 35 36.85 -0.08 -19.73
CA VAL A 35 35.51 -0.67 -19.78
C VAL A 35 34.70 0.26 -20.68
N VAL A 36 34.52 -0.16 -21.92
CA VAL A 36 33.49 0.39 -22.79
C VAL A 36 32.19 0.15 -22.03
N ALA A 37 31.64 1.22 -21.48
CA ALA A 37 30.30 1.21 -20.94
C ALA A 37 29.39 0.73 -22.08
N THR A 38 28.97 -0.53 -21.99
CA THR A 38 27.81 -1.01 -22.73
C THR A 38 26.68 -0.10 -22.30
N ALA A 39 26.25 0.75 -23.24
CA ALA A 39 25.05 1.54 -23.12
C ALA A 39 23.96 0.60 -22.59
N ALA A 40 23.33 1.00 -21.47
CA ALA A 40 22.15 0.35 -20.94
C ALA A 40 21.22 0.05 -22.11
N GLU A 41 20.84 -1.22 -22.27
CA GLU A 41 19.69 -1.55 -23.10
C GLU A 41 18.55 -0.66 -22.62
N THR A 42 18.08 0.23 -23.49
CA THR A 42 16.84 0.95 -23.26
C THR A 42 15.76 -0.11 -23.07
N ASN A 43 15.34 -0.33 -21.82
CA ASN A 43 14.24 -1.23 -21.46
C ASN A 43 13.06 -0.98 -22.40
N SER A 44 12.60 -2.01 -23.11
CA SER A 44 11.46 -1.92 -24.03
C SER A 44 10.12 -1.63 -23.32
N GLU A 45 10.13 -1.50 -21.99
CA GLU A 45 8.96 -1.26 -21.14
C GLU A 45 8.83 0.17 -20.64
N PHE A 46 9.84 1.03 -20.84
CA PHE A 46 9.75 2.42 -20.42
C PHE A 46 8.62 3.14 -21.15
N ASN A 47 7.70 3.71 -20.37
CA ASN A 47 6.58 4.50 -20.85
C ASN A 47 6.61 5.89 -20.22
N SER A 48 6.87 6.93 -21.02
CA SER A 48 6.84 8.32 -20.56
C SER A 48 5.47 8.79 -20.06
N GLU A 49 4.40 8.09 -20.47
CA GLU A 49 3.02 8.33 -20.00
C GLU A 49 2.64 7.44 -18.80
N ARG A 50 3.60 6.63 -18.33
CA ARG A 50 3.50 5.72 -17.16
C ARG A 50 2.53 4.57 -17.35
N ASN A 51 2.87 3.44 -16.74
CA ASN A 51 2.04 2.24 -16.64
C ASN A 51 1.44 2.14 -15.24
N ALA A 52 0.24 1.58 -15.13
CA ALA A 52 -0.34 1.24 -13.84
C ALA A 52 0.20 -0.12 -13.41
N TYR A 53 0.88 -0.15 -12.26
CA TYR A 53 1.31 -1.37 -11.59
C TYR A 53 0.51 -1.57 -10.30
N PHE A 54 0.26 -2.83 -9.95
CA PHE A 54 -0.48 -3.25 -8.78
C PHE A 54 0.37 -4.14 -7.88
N GLY A 55 0.29 -3.92 -6.58
CA GLY A 55 1.04 -4.71 -5.62
C GLY A 55 0.47 -4.67 -4.23
N ASP A 56 1.18 -5.32 -3.32
CA ASP A 56 0.85 -5.39 -1.91
C ASP A 56 2.13 -5.16 -1.11
N LEU A 57 2.09 -4.17 -0.22
CA LEU A 57 3.24 -3.73 0.59
C LEU A 57 3.04 -4.01 2.07
N HIS A 58 2.10 -4.90 2.39
CA HIS A 58 1.71 -5.15 3.77
C HIS A 58 1.37 -6.63 3.97
N VAL A 59 2.39 -7.47 4.11
CA VAL A 59 2.21 -8.93 4.16
C VAL A 59 3.17 -9.53 5.18
N HIS A 60 2.65 -10.43 6.00
CA HIS A 60 3.40 -11.10 7.05
C HIS A 60 3.57 -12.59 6.74
N THR A 61 4.76 -13.11 7.08
CA THR A 61 5.24 -14.47 6.83
C THR A 61 5.48 -15.20 8.15
N MET A 62 6.17 -16.35 8.10
CA MET A 62 6.58 -17.10 9.29
C MET A 62 7.46 -16.32 10.28
N TYR A 63 8.05 -15.18 9.88
CA TYR A 63 8.88 -14.38 10.78
C TYR A 63 8.07 -13.44 11.69
N SER A 64 6.87 -13.03 11.28
CA SER A 64 5.97 -12.27 12.13
C SER A 64 5.39 -13.15 13.24
N PHE A 65 5.46 -12.64 14.47
CA PHE A 65 5.16 -13.42 15.67
C PHE A 65 3.70 -13.88 15.72
N ASP A 66 2.75 -13.02 15.35
CA ASP A 66 1.33 -13.34 15.37
C ASP A 66 0.85 -14.05 14.10
N ALA A 67 1.53 -13.91 12.96
CA ALA A 67 1.32 -14.78 11.81
C ALA A 67 1.72 -16.23 12.12
N PHE A 68 2.93 -16.43 12.64
CA PHE A 68 3.46 -17.76 12.94
C PHE A 68 2.60 -18.53 13.95
N ILE A 69 2.24 -17.87 15.07
CA ILE A 69 1.48 -18.53 16.14
C ILE A 69 0.10 -18.99 15.69
N PHE A 70 -0.49 -18.38 14.64
CA PHE A 70 -1.81 -18.73 14.11
C PHE A 70 -1.78 -19.61 12.88
N GLY A 71 -0.59 -20.04 12.44
CA GLY A 71 -0.44 -21.18 11.53
C GLY A 71 0.48 -20.94 10.34
N THR A 72 0.88 -19.69 10.09
CA THR A 72 1.65 -19.33 8.91
C THR A 72 3.08 -19.81 9.04
N THR A 73 3.46 -20.72 8.15
CA THR A 73 4.80 -21.32 8.09
C THR A 73 5.51 -21.02 6.78
N SER A 74 4.84 -20.32 5.87
CA SER A 74 5.38 -19.84 4.60
C SER A 74 6.50 -18.82 4.84
N SER A 75 7.58 -18.97 4.09
CA SER A 75 8.74 -18.09 4.08
C SER A 75 8.50 -16.81 3.25
N PRO A 76 9.39 -15.81 3.33
CA PRO A 76 9.39 -14.71 2.38
C PRO A 76 9.50 -15.17 0.92
N ASP A 77 10.31 -16.18 0.60
CA ASP A 77 10.41 -16.72 -0.77
C ASP A 77 9.06 -17.27 -1.24
N ASP A 78 8.33 -18.01 -0.39
CA ASP A 78 7.00 -18.52 -0.72
C ASP A 78 6.03 -17.38 -1.05
N GLY A 79 6.03 -16.31 -0.24
CA GLY A 79 5.20 -15.13 -0.47
C GLY A 79 5.50 -14.43 -1.81
N TYR A 80 6.77 -14.31 -2.18
CA TYR A 80 7.16 -13.79 -3.48
C TYR A 80 6.80 -14.74 -4.64
N GLU A 81 6.91 -16.06 -4.47
CA GLU A 81 6.42 -17.03 -5.47
C GLU A 81 4.91 -16.94 -5.66
N PHE A 82 4.14 -16.78 -4.57
CA PHE A 82 2.71 -16.53 -4.64
C PHE A 82 2.38 -15.27 -5.43
N ALA A 83 3.05 -14.15 -5.14
CA ALA A 83 2.83 -12.88 -5.83
C ALA A 83 3.09 -12.98 -7.34
N LYS A 84 4.04 -13.84 -7.75
CA LYS A 84 4.33 -14.17 -9.16
C LYS A 84 3.31 -15.12 -9.81
N GLY A 85 2.28 -15.56 -9.08
CA GLY A 85 1.23 -16.46 -9.57
C GLY A 85 1.36 -17.92 -9.13
N GLY A 86 2.28 -18.22 -8.20
CA GLY A 86 2.34 -19.50 -7.50
C GLY A 86 1.16 -19.71 -6.55
N SER A 87 1.10 -20.89 -5.92
CA SER A 87 0.12 -21.17 -4.86
C SER A 87 0.80 -21.36 -3.51
N ILE A 88 0.08 -21.04 -2.44
CA ILE A 88 0.45 -21.33 -1.06
C ILE A 88 -0.70 -22.11 -0.41
N THR A 89 -0.37 -23.18 0.31
CA THR A 89 -1.36 -23.90 1.12
C THR A 89 -1.64 -23.09 2.40
N HIS A 90 -2.90 -22.70 2.59
CA HIS A 90 -3.37 -22.08 3.83
C HIS A 90 -3.17 -23.03 5.02
N PRO A 91 -2.94 -22.54 6.25
CA PRO A 91 -2.79 -23.40 7.43
C PRO A 91 -3.95 -24.38 7.68
N ALA A 92 -5.13 -24.11 7.13
CA ALA A 92 -6.30 -25.01 7.18
C ALA A 92 -6.33 -26.09 6.07
N GLY A 93 -5.37 -26.10 5.15
CA GLY A 93 -5.15 -27.16 4.16
C GLY A 93 -5.74 -26.91 2.76
N PHE A 94 -6.33 -25.74 2.50
CA PHE A 94 -6.78 -25.35 1.15
C PHE A 94 -5.71 -24.52 0.43
N GLU A 95 -5.70 -24.54 -0.89
CA GLU A 95 -4.77 -23.75 -1.71
C GLU A 95 -5.25 -22.31 -1.87
N MET A 96 -4.33 -21.36 -1.82
CA MET A 96 -4.54 -19.94 -2.10
C MET A 96 -3.73 -19.57 -3.34
N LYS A 97 -4.35 -18.88 -4.30
CA LYS A 97 -3.70 -18.47 -5.56
C LYS A 97 -4.38 -17.25 -6.16
N LEU A 98 -3.60 -16.29 -6.63
CA LEU A 98 -4.12 -15.13 -7.36
C LEU A 98 -4.62 -15.50 -8.76
N ASP A 99 -5.71 -14.86 -9.17
CA ASP A 99 -6.19 -14.89 -10.56
C ASP A 99 -5.23 -14.19 -11.53
N VAL A 100 -4.63 -13.09 -11.06
CA VAL A 100 -3.65 -12.31 -11.81
C VAL A 100 -2.45 -12.08 -10.90
N PRO A 101 -1.21 -12.37 -11.34
CA PRO A 101 0.00 -12.01 -10.57
C PRO A 101 0.06 -10.52 -10.23
N LEU A 102 0.84 -10.18 -9.22
CA LEU A 102 1.13 -8.80 -8.85
C LEU A 102 2.38 -8.30 -9.60
N ASP A 103 2.44 -7.00 -9.83
CA ASP A 103 3.58 -6.34 -10.46
C ASP A 103 4.70 -6.06 -9.45
N PHE A 104 4.33 -5.82 -8.18
CA PHE A 104 5.28 -5.66 -7.08
C PHE A 104 4.77 -6.18 -5.74
N TYR A 105 5.71 -6.49 -4.82
CA TYR A 105 5.39 -7.05 -3.51
C TYR A 105 6.41 -6.67 -2.42
N GLY A 106 5.95 -6.45 -1.20
CA GLY A 106 6.78 -6.19 -0.03
C GLY A 106 6.36 -7.03 1.16
N VAL A 107 7.26 -7.89 1.64
CA VAL A 107 7.08 -8.58 2.93
C VAL A 107 7.38 -7.58 4.05
N THR A 108 6.43 -7.41 4.96
CA THR A 108 6.49 -6.45 6.06
C THR A 108 6.24 -7.13 7.40
N ASP A 109 7.01 -8.17 7.70
CA ASP A 109 6.94 -8.80 9.02
C ASP A 109 7.20 -7.77 10.14
N HIS A 110 6.52 -7.96 11.27
CA HIS A 110 6.74 -7.16 12.47
C HIS A 110 8.22 -7.17 12.88
N ALA A 111 8.88 -6.01 12.88
CA ALA A 111 10.25 -5.88 13.42
C ALA A 111 10.29 -6.20 14.93
N PHE A 112 9.17 -6.01 15.61
CA PHE A 112 8.99 -6.37 17.01
C PHE A 112 9.00 -7.90 17.18
N TYR A 113 10.01 -8.43 17.88
CA TYR A 113 10.19 -9.89 18.09
C TYR A 113 10.27 -10.71 16.79
N LEU A 114 10.82 -10.11 15.73
CA LEU A 114 11.00 -10.73 14.43
C LEU A 114 11.73 -12.08 14.54
N GLY A 115 11.10 -13.14 14.06
CA GLY A 115 11.58 -14.53 14.06
C GLY A 115 11.50 -15.26 15.41
N VAL A 116 11.21 -14.56 16.52
CA VAL A 116 11.33 -15.13 17.87
C VAL A 116 10.40 -16.32 18.10
N LEU A 117 9.12 -16.21 17.70
CA LEU A 117 8.16 -17.28 17.96
C LEU A 117 8.42 -18.53 17.11
N ARG A 118 8.99 -18.36 15.91
CA ARG A 118 9.48 -19.45 15.07
C ARG A 118 10.61 -20.20 15.78
N GLU A 119 11.61 -19.47 16.28
CA GLU A 119 12.73 -20.07 17.01
C GLU A 119 12.29 -20.74 18.32
N MET A 120 11.31 -20.18 19.02
CA MET A 120 10.71 -20.82 20.21
C MET A 120 10.08 -22.18 19.89
N ALA A 121 9.59 -22.38 18.67
CA ALA A 121 8.98 -23.64 18.25
C ALA A 121 10.01 -24.69 17.78
N ASP A 122 11.26 -24.32 17.54
CA ASP A 122 12.33 -25.24 17.19
C ASP A 122 13.05 -25.75 18.46
N PRO A 123 12.92 -27.04 18.83
CA PRO A 123 13.55 -27.60 20.03
C PRO A 123 15.09 -27.57 20.02
N ALA A 124 15.72 -27.30 18.88
CA ALA A 124 17.17 -27.19 18.77
C ALA A 124 17.72 -25.85 19.29
N THR A 125 16.88 -24.82 19.42
CA THR A 125 17.29 -23.46 19.77
C THR A 125 17.40 -23.28 21.29
N GLU A 126 18.21 -22.32 21.75
CA GLU A 126 18.27 -22.00 23.18
C GLU A 126 16.97 -21.35 23.69
N ILE A 127 16.31 -20.52 22.86
CA ILE A 127 15.09 -19.82 23.24
C ILE A 127 13.90 -20.77 23.44
N SER A 128 13.87 -21.93 22.76
CA SER A 128 12.86 -22.97 22.98
C SER A 128 12.90 -23.59 24.39
N LYS A 129 14.03 -23.47 25.09
CA LYS A 129 14.23 -23.96 26.46
C LYS A 129 13.76 -22.97 27.52
N HIS A 130 13.49 -21.73 27.12
CA HIS A 130 12.95 -20.71 28.03
C HIS A 130 11.54 -21.10 28.50
N GLU A 131 11.20 -20.86 29.76
CA GLU A 131 9.92 -21.31 30.36
C GLU A 131 8.69 -20.80 29.59
N VAL A 132 8.75 -19.59 29.03
CA VAL A 132 7.64 -19.01 28.25
C VAL A 132 7.38 -19.75 26.93
N ALA A 133 8.37 -20.48 26.42
CA ALA A 133 8.27 -21.26 25.18
C ALA A 133 7.64 -22.66 25.40
N GLU A 134 7.24 -23.00 26.64
CA GLU A 134 6.67 -24.30 26.95
C GLU A 134 5.50 -24.68 26.01
N GLY A 135 5.65 -25.79 25.28
CA GLY A 135 4.64 -26.26 24.34
C GLY A 135 4.61 -25.53 22.99
N MET A 136 5.62 -24.71 22.67
CA MET A 136 5.77 -24.10 21.34
C MET A 136 6.17 -25.12 20.26
N THR A 137 6.87 -26.20 20.63
CA THR A 137 7.24 -27.31 19.73
C THR A 137 6.05 -28.12 19.21
N ASN A 138 4.88 -27.98 19.85
CA ASN A 138 3.61 -28.47 19.35
C ASN A 138 2.52 -27.42 19.62
N LEU A 139 2.26 -26.57 18.62
CA LEU A 139 1.33 -25.45 18.76
C LEU A 139 -0.13 -25.86 19.03
N GLY A 140 -0.54 -27.07 18.62
CA GLY A 140 -1.89 -27.56 18.84
C GLY A 140 -2.95 -26.82 18.03
N GLY A 141 -4.21 -26.89 18.51
CA GLY A 141 -5.35 -26.26 17.86
C GLY A 141 -5.50 -24.78 18.20
N VAL A 142 -6.57 -24.16 17.69
CA VAL A 142 -6.83 -22.71 17.88
C VAL A 142 -6.90 -22.30 19.35
N ALA A 143 -7.48 -23.12 20.23
CA ALA A 143 -7.55 -22.82 21.66
C ALA A 143 -6.15 -22.84 22.32
N ASP A 144 -5.31 -23.82 21.98
CA ASP A 144 -3.94 -23.95 22.49
C ASP A 144 -3.07 -22.78 22.04
N ARG A 145 -3.16 -22.43 20.75
CA ARG A 145 -2.45 -21.29 20.15
C ARG A 145 -2.83 -19.97 20.82
N ARG A 146 -4.12 -19.72 21.05
CA ARG A 146 -4.60 -18.55 21.80
C ARG A 146 -4.03 -18.51 23.22
N ALA A 147 -4.04 -19.62 23.95
CA ALA A 147 -3.51 -19.68 25.30
C ALA A 147 -2.00 -19.37 25.34
N LYS A 148 -1.23 -19.97 24.42
CA LYS A 148 0.21 -19.73 24.26
C LYS A 148 0.50 -18.27 23.90
N PHE A 149 -0.24 -17.72 22.94
CA PHE A 149 -0.09 -16.33 22.52
C PHE A 149 -0.37 -15.35 23.67
N GLN A 150 -1.41 -15.61 24.49
CA GLN A 150 -1.68 -14.79 25.67
C GLN A 150 -0.56 -14.88 26.72
N ARG A 151 -0.02 -16.08 26.96
CA ARG A 151 1.12 -16.28 27.87
C ARG A 151 2.37 -15.53 27.38
N ILE A 152 2.73 -15.71 26.12
CA ILE A 152 3.91 -15.06 25.52
C ILE A 152 3.72 -13.54 25.50
N GLY A 153 2.55 -13.05 25.07
CA GLY A 153 2.23 -11.62 25.09
C GLY A 153 2.28 -11.03 26.51
N ALA A 154 1.83 -11.75 27.53
CA ALA A 154 1.96 -11.32 28.93
C ALA A 154 3.44 -11.22 29.35
N PHE A 155 4.27 -12.16 28.93
CA PHE A 155 5.71 -12.13 29.19
C PHE A 155 6.41 -10.97 28.48
N MET A 156 6.08 -10.70 27.21
CA MET A 156 6.63 -9.58 26.42
C MET A 156 6.34 -8.21 27.06
N ARG A 157 5.29 -8.11 27.88
CA ARG A 157 4.93 -6.88 28.64
C ARG A 157 5.51 -6.85 30.06
N SER A 158 6.27 -7.87 30.46
CA SER A 158 6.87 -7.96 31.79
C SER A 158 8.24 -7.30 31.84
N ALA A 159 8.78 -7.09 33.05
CA ALA A 159 10.15 -6.61 33.24
C ALA A 159 11.23 -7.59 32.74
N ARG A 160 10.85 -8.83 32.41
CA ARG A 160 11.72 -9.90 31.91
C ARG A 160 11.67 -10.04 30.38
N SER A 161 10.98 -9.13 29.69
CA SER A 161 10.78 -9.19 28.23
C SER A 161 12.08 -9.32 27.43
N SER A 162 13.17 -8.70 27.90
CA SER A 162 14.49 -8.80 27.29
C SER A 162 15.06 -10.23 27.25
N GLU A 163 14.58 -11.15 28.08
CA GLU A 163 15.05 -12.55 28.11
C GLU A 163 14.71 -13.33 26.83
N ILE A 164 13.72 -12.86 26.06
CA ILE A 164 13.30 -13.46 24.79
C ILE A 164 13.48 -12.52 23.59
N SER A 165 14.18 -11.40 23.80
CA SER A 165 14.55 -10.45 22.75
C SER A 165 16.02 -10.66 22.40
N ASP A 166 16.29 -11.68 21.58
CA ASP A 166 17.64 -12.01 21.11
C ASP A 166 17.93 -11.29 19.78
N PRO A 167 18.88 -10.33 19.75
CA PRO A 167 19.23 -9.62 18.53
C PRO A 167 19.74 -10.53 17.40
N GLN A 168 20.34 -11.68 17.71
CA GLN A 168 20.84 -12.60 16.69
C GLN A 168 19.70 -13.31 15.95
N ILE A 169 18.61 -13.64 16.66
CA ILE A 169 17.39 -14.19 16.03
C ILE A 169 16.80 -13.16 15.07
N THR A 170 16.63 -11.92 15.53
CA THR A 170 16.12 -10.82 14.70
C THR A 170 17.04 -10.55 13.51
N LYS A 171 18.36 -10.53 13.70
CA LYS A 171 19.33 -10.34 12.61
C LYS A 171 19.22 -11.43 11.55
N THR A 172 19.09 -12.69 11.98
CA THR A 172 19.01 -13.84 11.09
C THR A 172 17.73 -13.79 10.25
N ALA A 173 16.58 -13.51 10.87
CA ALA A 173 15.32 -13.33 10.15
C ALA A 173 15.37 -12.12 9.21
N TRP A 174 15.93 -11.00 9.66
CA TRP A 174 16.06 -9.79 8.85
C TRP A 174 16.96 -10.01 7.62
N ASP A 175 18.10 -10.67 7.80
CA ASP A 175 19.00 -11.01 6.69
C ASP A 175 18.34 -11.88 5.64
N ASP A 176 17.51 -12.83 6.06
CA ASP A 176 16.75 -13.66 5.12
C ASP A 176 15.67 -12.86 4.39
N ILE A 177 14.94 -11.96 5.07
CA ILE A 177 13.97 -11.06 4.42
C ILE A 177 14.66 -10.18 3.36
N VAL A 178 15.80 -9.55 3.70
CA VAL A 178 16.59 -8.74 2.76
C VAL A 178 17.07 -9.59 1.58
N ALA A 179 17.61 -10.77 1.86
CA ALA A 179 18.11 -11.67 0.84
C ALA A 179 16.98 -12.19 -0.06
N ALA A 180 15.82 -12.56 0.48
CA ALA A 180 14.66 -13.02 -0.28
C ALA A 180 14.12 -11.93 -1.20
N ALA A 181 13.96 -10.69 -0.70
CA ALA A 181 13.57 -9.57 -1.53
C ALA A 181 14.55 -9.42 -2.72
N ASN A 182 15.86 -9.38 -2.44
CA ASN A 182 16.87 -9.24 -3.50
C ASN A 182 16.91 -10.43 -4.48
N ARG A 183 16.72 -11.67 -4.00
CA ARG A 183 16.67 -12.87 -4.84
C ARG A 183 15.50 -12.84 -5.83
N HIS A 184 14.35 -12.31 -5.41
CA HIS A 184 13.11 -12.34 -6.18
C HIS A 184 12.85 -11.09 -7.01
N ASN A 185 13.70 -10.05 -6.90
CA ASN A 185 13.56 -8.86 -7.72
C ASN A 185 13.98 -9.13 -9.16
N ASP A 186 13.04 -9.01 -10.09
CA ASP A 186 13.22 -9.25 -11.52
C ASP A 186 12.73 -8.01 -12.31
N PRO A 187 13.56 -6.95 -12.40
CA PRO A 187 13.18 -5.68 -13.03
C PRO A 187 12.58 -5.86 -14.43
N GLY A 188 11.45 -5.21 -14.67
CA GLY A 188 10.60 -5.34 -15.85
C GLY A 188 9.46 -6.33 -15.66
N ASN A 189 9.71 -7.46 -14.97
CA ASN A 189 8.70 -8.51 -14.81
C ASN A 189 8.01 -8.48 -13.44
N PHE A 190 8.77 -8.32 -12.37
CA PHE A 190 8.29 -8.33 -10.99
C PHE A 190 9.24 -7.60 -10.04
N THR A 191 8.75 -6.59 -9.34
CA THR A 191 9.55 -5.81 -8.39
C THR A 191 9.29 -6.25 -6.96
N THR A 192 10.34 -6.53 -6.19
CA THR A 192 10.19 -6.71 -4.73
C THR A 192 10.73 -5.49 -4.00
N PHE A 193 10.28 -5.25 -2.77
CA PHE A 193 10.91 -4.27 -1.89
C PHE A 193 11.48 -4.96 -0.65
N ILE A 194 12.68 -4.52 -0.23
CA ILE A 194 13.10 -4.78 1.15
C ILE A 194 12.18 -3.93 2.03
N ALA A 195 11.49 -4.57 2.98
CA ALA A 195 10.52 -3.91 3.81
C ALA A 195 10.33 -4.63 5.16
N TYR A 196 9.74 -3.92 6.12
CA TYR A 196 9.32 -4.47 7.42
C TYR A 196 8.21 -3.60 8.03
N GLU A 197 7.49 -4.10 9.04
CA GLU A 197 6.53 -3.30 9.79
C GLU A 197 7.10 -2.81 11.14
N TYR A 198 7.07 -1.50 11.36
CA TYR A 198 7.28 -0.86 12.66
C TYR A 198 5.98 -0.94 13.49
N THR A 199 5.96 -1.85 14.46
CA THR A 199 4.75 -2.27 15.21
C THR A 199 4.55 -1.49 16.51
N SER A 200 4.13 -0.22 16.45
CA SER A 200 3.94 0.63 17.64
C SER A 200 2.49 0.94 18.00
N SER A 201 2.25 1.32 19.25
CA SER A 201 0.94 1.76 19.74
C SER A 201 1.08 2.75 20.88
N THR A 202 0.04 3.51 21.16
CA THR A 202 -0.09 4.25 22.43
C THR A 202 -0.38 3.31 23.61
N ASP A 203 -0.28 3.84 24.83
CA ASP A 203 -0.55 3.10 26.08
C ASP A 203 -2.01 2.62 26.17
N ASP A 204 -2.94 3.38 25.59
CA ASP A 204 -4.34 3.01 25.48
C ASP A 204 -4.65 2.14 24.24
N ARG A 205 -3.63 1.61 23.58
CA ARG A 205 -3.72 0.68 22.44
C ARG A 205 -4.24 1.31 21.15
N GLY A 206 -4.01 2.59 20.93
CA GLY A 206 -4.15 3.22 19.63
C GLY A 206 -3.05 2.74 18.67
N ASN A 207 -3.44 2.17 17.53
CA ASN A 207 -2.54 1.73 16.47
C ASN A 207 -1.64 2.85 15.93
N LEU A 208 -0.33 2.60 15.85
CA LEU A 208 0.67 3.48 15.24
C LEU A 208 1.66 2.69 14.39
N HIS A 209 1.18 1.66 13.69
CA HIS A 209 2.03 0.84 12.83
C HIS A 209 2.44 1.59 11.55
N ARG A 210 3.59 1.24 10.98
CA ARG A 210 4.05 1.71 9.66
C ARG A 210 4.78 0.61 8.91
N ASN A 211 4.51 0.49 7.61
CA ASN A 211 5.37 -0.29 6.73
C ASN A 211 6.53 0.58 6.26
N VAL A 212 7.77 0.16 6.53
CA VAL A 212 8.99 0.84 6.09
C VAL A 212 9.49 0.16 4.82
N ILE A 213 9.57 0.92 3.73
CA ILE A 213 9.94 0.44 2.40
C ILE A 213 11.27 1.08 1.99
N PHE A 214 12.25 0.25 1.63
CA PHE A 214 13.56 0.71 1.14
C PHE A 214 13.57 0.82 -0.37
N ARG A 215 14.23 1.85 -0.89
CA ARG A 215 14.28 2.15 -2.33
C ARG A 215 15.10 1.14 -3.13
N ASP A 216 16.25 0.73 -2.57
CA ASP A 216 17.28 0.01 -3.30
C ASP A 216 17.45 -1.44 -2.77
N ASP A 217 18.55 -2.09 -3.13
CA ASP A 217 18.88 -3.47 -2.73
C ASP A 217 19.64 -3.59 -1.40
N ILE A 218 19.79 -2.46 -0.69
CA ILE A 218 20.43 -2.36 0.61
C ILE A 218 19.45 -1.88 1.68
N ALA A 219 19.67 -2.33 2.90
CA ALA A 219 18.97 -1.85 4.08
C ALA A 219 19.92 -1.84 5.30
N PRO A 220 19.55 -1.17 6.40
CA PRO A 220 20.36 -1.14 7.61
C PRO A 220 20.56 -2.53 8.20
N ALA A 221 21.63 -2.70 8.98
CA ALA A 221 21.99 -4.01 9.54
C ALA A 221 20.91 -4.61 10.46
N MET A 222 20.07 -3.78 11.07
CA MET A 222 18.92 -4.17 11.88
C MET A 222 17.75 -3.23 11.57
N PRO A 223 16.50 -3.72 11.59
CA PRO A 223 15.32 -2.87 11.46
C PRO A 223 15.09 -2.08 12.76
N PHE A 224 14.55 -0.86 12.64
CA PHE A 224 14.13 -0.07 13.80
C PHE A 224 12.75 -0.51 14.29
N SER A 225 12.61 -0.79 15.58
CA SER A 225 11.41 -1.41 16.14
C SER A 225 10.80 -0.58 17.28
N ARG A 226 9.63 -1.00 17.77
CA ARG A 226 9.04 -0.39 18.98
C ARG A 226 9.92 -0.53 20.23
N LEU A 227 10.84 -1.50 20.24
CA LEU A 227 11.79 -1.70 21.35
C LEU A 227 12.80 -0.55 21.42
N ASP A 228 13.08 0.10 20.28
CA ASP A 228 13.99 1.24 20.18
C ASP A 228 13.27 2.55 20.54
N SER A 229 12.07 2.74 20.01
CA SER A 229 11.18 3.85 20.36
C SER A 229 9.73 3.48 20.09
N GLN A 230 8.80 3.85 20.97
CA GLN A 230 7.37 3.79 20.68
C GLN A 230 6.88 4.99 19.86
N ASN A 231 7.59 6.12 19.92
CA ASN A 231 7.27 7.35 19.21
C ASN A 231 7.69 7.25 17.73
N PRO A 232 6.76 7.43 16.76
CA PRO A 232 7.09 7.50 15.33
C PRO A 232 8.16 8.54 14.96
N GLU A 233 8.29 9.64 15.71
CA GLU A 233 9.36 10.63 15.46
C GLU A 233 10.77 10.01 15.65
N GLY A 234 10.90 9.02 16.53
CA GLY A 234 12.14 8.26 16.69
C GLY A 234 12.46 7.40 15.45
N LEU A 235 11.44 6.80 14.83
CA LEU A 235 11.58 6.11 13.55
C LEU A 235 12.00 7.09 12.45
N TRP A 236 11.35 8.26 12.37
CA TRP A 236 11.68 9.27 11.35
C TRP A 236 13.09 9.82 11.50
N GLN A 237 13.57 10.02 12.74
CA GLN A 237 14.96 10.41 12.97
C GLN A 237 15.93 9.34 12.48
N TRP A 238 15.67 8.07 12.80
CA TRP A 238 16.49 6.96 12.31
C TRP A 238 16.48 6.84 10.78
N MET A 239 15.34 7.08 10.13
CA MET A 239 15.25 7.14 8.67
C MET A 239 16.03 8.32 8.08
N ASP A 240 15.98 9.49 8.72
CA ASP A 240 16.78 10.67 8.32
C ASP A 240 18.30 10.38 8.44
N ASP A 241 18.72 9.70 9.49
CA ASP A 241 20.12 9.29 9.69
C ASP A 241 20.58 8.26 8.63
N ASN A 242 19.73 7.27 8.32
CA ASN A 242 19.98 6.30 7.25
C ASN A 242 20.09 6.97 5.88
N ARG A 243 19.22 7.94 5.60
CA ARG A 243 19.26 8.71 4.35
C ARG A 243 20.55 9.50 4.23
N ALA A 244 21.03 10.09 5.32
CA ALA A 244 22.34 10.75 5.36
C ALA A 244 23.50 9.77 5.12
N ALA A 245 23.31 8.49 5.43
CA ALA A 245 24.24 7.39 5.13
C ALA A 245 24.02 6.72 3.76
N GLY A 246 23.10 7.23 2.93
CA GLY A 246 22.84 6.74 1.58
C GLY A 246 21.84 5.58 1.48
N ILE A 247 21.10 5.28 2.56
CA ILE A 247 20.02 4.28 2.57
C ILE A 247 18.69 5.01 2.55
N GLU A 248 18.00 4.97 1.42
CA GLU A 248 16.73 5.68 1.22
C GLU A 248 15.52 4.81 1.58
N SER A 249 14.63 5.36 2.40
CA SER A 249 13.38 4.71 2.79
C SER A 249 12.23 5.68 3.06
N LEU A 250 11.02 5.16 2.93
CA LEU A 250 9.77 5.81 3.33
C LEU A 250 8.97 4.88 4.26
N ALA A 251 8.05 5.46 5.00
CA ALA A 251 7.14 4.76 5.91
C ALA A 251 5.70 5.02 5.48
N ILE A 252 4.85 4.01 5.58
CA ILE A 252 3.43 4.09 5.23
C ILE A 252 2.62 3.78 6.50
N PRO A 253 2.09 4.79 7.22
CA PRO A 253 1.11 4.58 8.27
C PRO A 253 -0.13 3.86 7.74
N HIS A 254 -0.64 2.94 8.53
CA HIS A 254 -1.80 2.13 8.17
C HIS A 254 -2.76 1.88 9.33
N ASN A 255 -3.97 1.41 9.01
CA ASN A 255 -5.04 1.18 9.97
C ASN A 255 -5.29 2.36 10.92
N SER A 256 -5.33 3.56 10.37
CA SER A 256 -5.59 4.75 11.17
C SER A 256 -6.97 4.71 11.83
N ASN A 257 -7.94 4.03 11.23
CA ASN A 257 -9.26 3.76 11.83
C ASN A 257 -9.17 3.09 13.21
N GLY A 258 -8.18 2.23 13.43
CA GLY A 258 -7.90 1.56 14.71
C GLY A 258 -6.93 2.31 15.62
N SER A 259 -6.60 3.57 15.32
CA SER A 259 -5.59 4.37 16.03
C SER A 259 -6.08 5.04 17.30
N ASN A 260 -7.38 5.00 17.57
CA ASN A 260 -8.01 5.76 18.66
C ASN A 260 -7.65 7.26 18.61
N GLY A 261 -7.63 7.84 17.41
CA GLY A 261 -7.30 9.25 17.16
C GLY A 261 -5.82 9.58 17.14
N SER A 262 -4.94 8.60 17.39
CA SER A 262 -3.51 8.85 17.58
C SER A 262 -2.73 9.02 16.28
N MET A 263 -3.25 8.51 15.14
CA MET A 263 -2.51 8.54 13.87
C MET A 263 -2.35 9.97 13.30
N PHE A 264 -3.40 10.79 13.45
CA PHE A 264 -3.47 12.14 12.87
C PHE A 264 -3.73 13.20 13.96
N MET A 265 -3.01 13.09 15.09
CA MET A 265 -3.09 14.04 16.19
C MET A 265 -2.69 15.47 15.80
N LEU A 266 -3.30 16.47 16.44
CA LEU A 266 -2.94 17.88 16.22
C LEU A 266 -1.79 18.36 17.12
N THR A 267 -1.12 17.45 17.80
CA THR A 267 0.03 17.67 18.67
C THR A 267 1.09 16.61 18.43
N ASP A 268 2.33 16.92 18.78
CA ASP A 268 3.43 15.96 18.76
C ASP A 268 3.28 14.92 19.89
N TRP A 269 4.20 13.95 19.94
CA TRP A 269 4.17 12.90 20.97
C TRP A 269 4.19 13.43 22.41
N SER A 270 4.81 14.60 22.63
CA SER A 270 4.89 15.25 23.95
C SER A 270 3.69 16.14 24.27
N GLY A 271 2.70 16.23 23.37
CA GLY A 271 1.50 17.06 23.51
C GLY A 271 1.72 18.53 23.15
N ARG A 272 2.83 18.89 22.51
CA ARG A 272 3.05 20.26 22.03
C ARG A 272 2.35 20.46 20.69
N PRO A 273 1.88 21.68 20.35
CA PRO A 273 1.37 21.98 19.02
C PRO A 273 2.38 21.61 17.95
N LEU A 274 1.90 21.09 16.82
CA LEU A 274 2.74 20.81 15.66
C LEU A 274 3.36 22.11 15.11
N ASP A 275 4.51 21.97 14.45
CA ASP A 275 5.19 23.07 13.78
C ASP A 275 5.69 22.66 12.38
N SER A 276 6.30 23.60 11.68
CA SER A 276 6.84 23.37 10.34
C SER A 276 7.96 22.33 10.30
N ALA A 277 8.72 22.17 11.40
CA ALA A 277 9.80 21.18 11.47
C ALA A 277 9.22 19.76 11.55
N TYR A 278 8.20 19.56 12.39
CA TYR A 278 7.43 18.32 12.44
C TYR A 278 6.81 18.00 11.09
N ALA A 279 6.09 18.96 10.48
CA ALA A 279 5.44 18.75 9.20
C ALA A 279 6.44 18.37 8.11
N SER A 280 7.60 19.05 8.06
CA SER A 280 8.66 18.73 7.11
C SER A 280 9.26 17.35 7.36
N GLN A 281 9.50 16.96 8.62
CA GLN A 281 10.05 15.65 8.93
C GLN A 281 9.06 14.52 8.62
N ARG A 282 7.79 14.70 8.98
CA ARG A 282 6.74 13.74 8.66
C ARG A 282 6.60 13.60 7.16
N MET A 283 6.42 14.68 6.40
CA MET A 283 6.22 14.57 4.95
C MET A 283 7.44 14.01 4.20
N ARG A 284 8.66 14.18 4.72
CA ARG A 284 9.85 13.50 4.20
C ARG A 284 9.86 12.00 4.46
N ASN A 285 9.26 11.52 5.55
CA ASN A 285 9.35 10.11 5.94
C ASN A 285 8.05 9.33 5.68
N GLU A 286 6.89 9.97 5.74
CA GLU A 286 5.55 9.41 5.52
C GLU A 286 4.82 10.15 4.38
N PRO A 287 5.29 10.03 3.11
CA PRO A 287 4.63 10.67 1.98
C PRO A 287 3.31 9.99 1.57
N LEU A 288 3.03 8.78 2.09
CA LEU A 288 1.87 7.96 1.75
C LEU A 288 1.13 7.48 3.00
N VAL A 289 -0.14 7.11 2.85
CA VAL A 289 -0.94 6.42 3.86
C VAL A 289 -1.70 5.24 3.24
N GLU A 290 -1.90 4.18 4.00
CA GLU A 290 -2.82 3.10 3.64
C GLU A 290 -4.27 3.52 3.96
N ILE A 291 -5.08 3.77 2.92
CA ILE A 291 -6.46 4.24 3.06
C ILE A 291 -7.45 3.10 3.26
N THR A 292 -7.13 1.88 2.84
CA THR A 292 -8.00 0.71 2.99
C THR A 292 -7.19 -0.59 3.12
N GLN A 293 -7.72 -1.51 3.92
CA GLN A 293 -7.12 -2.80 4.23
C GLN A 293 -8.18 -3.76 4.80
N VAL A 294 -7.85 -5.06 4.96
CA VAL A 294 -8.75 -6.08 5.52
C VAL A 294 -9.41 -5.68 6.86
N LYS A 295 -8.72 -4.93 7.74
CA LYS A 295 -9.26 -4.41 9.02
C LYS A 295 -9.95 -3.04 8.84
N GLY A 296 -10.55 -2.82 7.69
CA GLY A 296 -11.45 -1.71 7.39
C GLY A 296 -10.83 -0.56 6.61
N THR A 297 -11.68 0.36 6.19
CA THR A 297 -11.32 1.54 5.40
C THR A 297 -11.20 2.78 6.27
N SER A 298 -10.17 3.59 6.00
CA SER A 298 -9.82 4.81 6.72
C SER A 298 -10.02 6.09 5.89
N ASP A 299 -10.68 6.04 4.73
CA ASP A 299 -11.02 7.22 3.91
C ASP A 299 -11.76 8.29 4.74
N THR A 300 -12.96 7.96 5.20
CA THR A 300 -13.78 8.82 6.07
C THR A 300 -14.72 7.97 6.94
N HIS A 301 -15.55 8.63 7.74
CA HIS A 301 -16.55 8.02 8.61
C HIS A 301 -17.86 8.84 8.58
N PRO A 302 -19.06 8.23 8.74
CA PRO A 302 -20.32 8.97 8.68
C PRO A 302 -20.47 10.09 9.72
N ALA A 303 -19.77 9.96 10.86
CA ALA A 303 -19.75 11.00 11.89
C ALA A 303 -18.91 12.23 11.51
N LEU A 304 -17.95 12.08 10.59
CA LEU A 304 -17.07 13.14 10.10
C LEU A 304 -17.58 13.74 8.78
N SER A 305 -18.15 12.89 7.92
CA SER A 305 -18.68 13.24 6.61
C SER A 305 -20.19 12.92 6.50
N PRO A 306 -21.08 13.58 7.25
CA PRO A 306 -22.51 13.24 7.29
C PRO A 306 -23.25 13.50 5.98
N ASN A 307 -22.62 14.24 5.04
CA ASN A 307 -23.17 14.53 3.71
C ASN A 307 -22.59 13.63 2.60
N ASP A 308 -21.77 12.63 2.96
CA ASP A 308 -21.27 11.60 2.04
C ASP A 308 -22.00 10.29 2.31
N GLU A 309 -22.91 9.92 1.40
CA GLU A 309 -23.77 8.75 1.50
C GLU A 309 -22.99 7.42 1.46
N TRP A 310 -21.70 7.48 1.14
CA TRP A 310 -20.80 6.33 1.02
C TRP A 310 -19.71 6.32 2.10
N ALA A 311 -19.84 7.15 3.15
CA ALA A 311 -18.86 7.27 4.22
C ALA A 311 -18.77 6.04 5.15
N ASP A 312 -19.68 5.06 5.03
CA ASP A 312 -19.79 3.88 5.89
C ASP A 312 -19.12 2.61 5.32
N PHE A 313 -18.27 2.75 4.31
CA PHE A 313 -17.66 1.63 3.61
C PHE A 313 -16.67 0.84 4.48
N GLU A 314 -16.97 -0.44 4.72
CA GLU A 314 -16.12 -1.40 5.45
C GLU A 314 -15.49 -0.78 6.71
N ILE A 315 -16.31 -0.19 7.60
CA ILE A 315 -15.84 0.41 8.85
C ILE A 315 -15.59 -0.67 9.90
N MET A 316 -14.35 -0.73 10.39
CA MET A 316 -14.00 -1.52 11.57
C MET A 316 -13.90 -0.59 12.80
N PRO A 317 -14.79 -0.73 13.80
CA PRO A 317 -14.97 0.27 14.86
C PRO A 317 -14.06 0.06 16.09
N PHE A 318 -13.10 -0.85 16.02
CA PHE A 318 -12.28 -1.25 17.16
C PHE A 318 -10.82 -0.84 17.02
N ARG A 319 -10.14 -0.72 18.17
CA ARG A 319 -8.68 -0.62 18.22
C ARG A 319 -8.08 -1.97 17.82
N ILE A 320 -7.01 -1.94 17.04
CA ILE A 320 -6.38 -3.14 16.47
C ILE A 320 -6.08 -4.19 17.55
N ALA A 321 -6.41 -5.45 17.23
CA ALA A 321 -6.30 -6.62 18.12
C ALA A 321 -7.10 -6.55 19.43
N THR A 322 -8.13 -5.69 19.53
CA THR A 322 -9.03 -5.60 20.69
C THR A 322 -10.50 -5.49 20.27
N ARG A 323 -11.41 -5.48 21.25
CA ARG A 323 -12.82 -5.06 21.09
C ARG A 323 -13.10 -3.70 21.72
N LEU A 324 -12.05 -2.94 22.04
CA LEU A 324 -12.22 -1.58 22.54
C LEU A 324 -12.64 -0.68 21.37
N PRO A 325 -13.67 0.17 21.53
CA PRO A 325 -14.00 1.14 20.51
C PRO A 325 -12.81 2.05 20.17
N SER A 326 -12.64 2.34 18.89
CA SER A 326 -11.69 3.33 18.42
C SER A 326 -12.39 4.68 18.28
N GLN A 327 -11.76 5.75 18.77
CA GLN A 327 -12.21 7.11 18.55
C GLN A 327 -12.15 7.45 17.06
N VAL A 328 -13.17 8.16 16.59
CA VAL A 328 -13.32 8.56 15.19
C VAL A 328 -12.41 9.75 14.85
N GLU A 329 -12.42 10.80 15.66
CA GLU A 329 -11.60 11.99 15.43
C GLU A 329 -10.10 11.66 15.54
N GLY A 330 -9.31 12.10 14.56
CA GLY A 330 -7.87 11.82 14.45
C GLY A 330 -7.53 10.45 13.83
N SER A 331 -8.53 9.68 13.39
CA SER A 331 -8.37 8.31 12.86
C SER A 331 -8.59 8.19 11.35
N TYR A 332 -9.15 9.20 10.67
CA TYR A 332 -9.52 9.10 9.26
C TYR A 332 -8.73 10.06 8.36
N VAL A 333 -8.42 9.59 7.16
CA VAL A 333 -7.53 10.24 6.19
C VAL A 333 -8.12 11.56 5.70
N ARG A 334 -9.41 11.60 5.35
CA ARG A 334 -10.05 12.83 4.87
C ARG A 334 -10.06 13.93 5.94
N GLU A 335 -10.29 13.56 7.20
CA GLU A 335 -10.19 14.49 8.32
C GLU A 335 -8.76 14.99 8.52
N ALA A 336 -7.76 14.12 8.38
CA ALA A 336 -6.35 14.53 8.41
C ALA A 336 -6.03 15.56 7.32
N TYR A 337 -6.52 15.37 6.09
CA TYR A 337 -6.38 16.35 5.02
C TYR A 337 -7.01 17.70 5.35
N LEU A 338 -8.23 17.70 5.88
CA LEU A 338 -8.95 18.91 6.29
C LEU A 338 -8.21 19.65 7.43
N ASN A 339 -7.74 18.91 8.44
CA ASN A 339 -6.93 19.48 9.53
C ASN A 339 -5.59 20.03 9.02
N GLY A 340 -4.96 19.33 8.08
CA GLY A 340 -3.75 19.78 7.39
C GLY A 340 -3.95 21.10 6.64
N LEU A 341 -5.05 21.24 5.89
CA LEU A 341 -5.41 22.50 5.24
C LEU A 341 -5.63 23.63 6.23
N LYS A 342 -6.30 23.38 7.37
CA LYS A 342 -6.49 24.40 8.43
C LYS A 342 -5.14 24.88 8.99
N MET A 343 -4.20 23.96 9.23
CA MET A 343 -2.84 24.32 9.65
C MET A 343 -2.09 25.10 8.57
N GLN A 344 -2.26 24.72 7.31
CA GLN A 344 -1.61 25.40 6.19
C GLN A 344 -2.09 26.85 6.07
N ALA A 345 -3.41 27.06 6.08
CA ALA A 345 -4.01 28.38 5.97
C ALA A 345 -3.70 29.29 7.19
N GLY A 346 -3.66 28.71 8.39
CA GLY A 346 -3.46 29.48 9.62
C GLY A 346 -2.01 29.67 10.05
N GLN A 347 -1.12 28.73 9.69
CA GLN A 347 0.23 28.61 10.27
C GLN A 347 1.32 28.36 9.22
N GLY A 348 0.97 28.11 7.95
CA GLY A 348 1.93 27.97 6.85
C GLY A 348 2.61 26.60 6.72
N PHE A 349 2.09 25.55 7.37
CA PHE A 349 2.60 24.19 7.23
C PHE A 349 1.47 23.15 7.20
N ASN A 350 1.70 21.99 6.56
CA ASN A 350 0.75 20.89 6.47
C ASN A 350 1.46 19.54 6.73
N PRO A 351 1.20 18.86 7.86
CA PRO A 351 1.80 17.56 8.16
C PRO A 351 1.07 16.37 7.53
N TYR A 352 -0.05 16.61 6.84
CA TYR A 352 -0.99 15.60 6.35
C TYR A 352 -1.12 15.60 4.83
N GLN A 353 -0.11 16.09 4.10
CA GLN A 353 -0.15 16.22 2.65
C GLN A 353 0.27 14.95 1.89
N PHE A 354 -0.09 13.78 2.43
CA PHE A 354 0.31 12.48 1.90
C PHE A 354 -0.59 12.02 0.73
N GLY A 355 -0.06 11.09 -0.06
CA GLY A 355 -0.81 10.30 -1.04
C GLY A 355 -1.42 9.05 -0.42
N VAL A 356 -2.13 8.25 -1.20
CA VAL A 356 -2.84 7.05 -0.71
C VAL A 356 -2.42 5.80 -1.45
N ILE A 357 -2.42 4.68 -0.74
CA ILE A 357 -2.39 3.30 -1.28
C ILE A 357 -3.43 2.45 -0.55
N GLY A 358 -3.75 1.27 -1.08
CA GLY A 358 -4.36 0.17 -0.33
C GLY A 358 -3.33 -0.94 -0.09
N SER A 359 -3.57 -1.80 0.87
CA SER A 359 -2.76 -3.02 1.08
C SER A 359 -3.54 -3.98 1.98
N SER A 360 -3.07 -5.22 2.13
CA SER A 360 -3.91 -6.27 2.74
C SER A 360 -3.64 -6.55 4.22
N ASP A 361 -2.42 -6.34 4.71
CA ASP A 361 -1.95 -6.75 6.06
C ASP A 361 -2.30 -8.21 6.37
N THR A 362 -2.09 -9.11 5.41
CA THR A 362 -2.39 -10.52 5.66
C THR A 362 -1.31 -11.15 6.51
N HIS A 363 -1.73 -12.05 7.37
CA HIS A 363 -0.83 -12.89 8.15
C HIS A 363 -0.76 -14.30 7.57
N ASN A 364 -1.04 -14.46 6.27
CA ASN A 364 -1.06 -15.74 5.55
C ASN A 364 0.09 -15.89 4.55
N ALA A 365 1.01 -14.91 4.48
CA ALA A 365 2.04 -14.74 3.43
C ALA A 365 1.48 -14.55 2.01
N THR A 366 0.20 -14.24 1.88
CA THR A 366 -0.52 -14.04 0.61
C THR A 366 -1.23 -12.68 0.59
N TYR A 367 -1.98 -12.38 -0.48
CA TYR A 367 -3.10 -11.43 -0.45
C TYR A 367 -4.31 -12.03 0.29
N ALA A 368 -5.32 -11.23 0.63
CA ALA A 368 -6.49 -11.64 1.42
C ALA A 368 -7.53 -12.48 0.63
N GLY A 369 -7.39 -12.53 -0.69
CA GLY A 369 -8.35 -13.12 -1.63
C GLY A 369 -9.42 -12.13 -2.07
N ASP A 370 -10.10 -12.42 -3.18
CA ASP A 370 -11.22 -11.63 -3.69
C ASP A 370 -12.52 -11.98 -2.96
N GLU A 371 -13.59 -11.20 -3.11
CA GLU A 371 -14.86 -11.41 -2.40
C GLU A 371 -15.45 -12.81 -2.64
N ASP A 372 -15.27 -13.39 -3.83
CA ASP A 372 -15.73 -14.74 -4.21
C ASP A 372 -14.68 -15.85 -3.98
N ASP A 373 -13.51 -15.54 -3.41
CA ASP A 373 -12.54 -16.50 -2.87
C ASP A 373 -11.75 -15.91 -1.70
N TYR A 374 -12.49 -15.40 -0.70
CA TYR A 374 -11.91 -14.71 0.44
C TYR A 374 -11.23 -15.67 1.43
N TRP A 375 -9.93 -15.49 1.64
CA TRP A 375 -9.11 -16.30 2.57
C TRP A 375 -8.87 -15.61 3.90
N SER A 376 -9.25 -14.34 4.03
CA SER A 376 -9.08 -13.54 5.24
C SER A 376 -7.61 -13.36 5.65
N LYS A 377 -7.33 -13.19 6.94
CA LYS A 377 -6.06 -12.60 7.41
C LYS A 377 -5.24 -13.52 8.32
N VAL A 378 -5.82 -14.17 9.31
CA VAL A 378 -5.11 -14.70 10.51
C VAL A 378 -5.16 -16.24 10.57
N GLY A 379 -4.81 -16.89 9.46
CA GLY A 379 -4.61 -18.34 9.38
C GLY A 379 -5.76 -19.15 9.97
N LEU A 380 -5.48 -19.96 10.99
CA LEU A 380 -6.48 -20.85 11.60
C LEU A 380 -7.59 -20.12 12.37
N MET A 381 -7.45 -18.82 12.64
CA MET A 381 -8.37 -18.08 13.49
C MET A 381 -9.66 -17.67 12.76
N ASP A 382 -9.57 -17.48 11.44
CA ASP A 382 -10.59 -16.96 10.52
C ASP A 382 -10.68 -17.79 9.22
N ALA A 383 -10.13 -19.01 9.24
CA ALA A 383 -10.02 -19.91 8.09
C ALA A 383 -11.33 -20.27 7.37
N ASP A 384 -12.49 -20.13 8.03
CA ASP A 384 -13.78 -20.57 7.50
C ASP A 384 -14.91 -19.62 7.91
N GLY A 385 -16.06 -19.73 7.23
CA GLY A 385 -17.22 -18.86 7.47
C GLY A 385 -17.81 -18.97 8.88
N ILE A 386 -17.63 -20.09 9.59
CA ILE A 386 -18.08 -20.22 10.99
C ILE A 386 -17.19 -19.34 11.88
N ARG A 387 -15.88 -19.41 11.68
CA ARG A 387 -14.88 -18.64 12.43
C ARG A 387 -14.92 -17.14 12.12
N ARG A 388 -15.24 -16.79 10.86
CA ARG A 388 -15.51 -15.40 10.45
C ARG A 388 -16.86 -14.90 10.93
N GLY A 389 -17.77 -15.79 11.32
CA GLY A 389 -19.09 -15.43 11.83
C GLY A 389 -20.12 -15.12 10.73
N SER A 390 -19.87 -15.51 9.48
CA SER A 390 -20.81 -15.44 8.37
C SER A 390 -21.73 -16.68 8.30
N VAL A 391 -21.26 -17.83 8.81
CA VAL A 391 -21.99 -19.10 8.81
C VAL A 391 -22.39 -19.50 10.26
N PRO A 392 -23.61 -20.02 10.49
CA PRO A 392 -24.04 -20.46 11.82
C PRO A 392 -23.17 -21.56 12.41
N LEU A 393 -23.03 -21.55 13.73
CA LEU A 393 -22.44 -22.62 14.51
C LEU A 393 -23.28 -23.90 14.37
N PRO A 394 -22.64 -25.10 14.40
CA PRO A 394 -23.37 -26.37 14.41
C PRO A 394 -24.33 -26.51 15.60
N GLN A 395 -24.01 -25.83 16.71
CA GLN A 395 -24.87 -25.72 17.88
C GLN A 395 -24.87 -24.26 18.35
N PRO A 396 -26.03 -23.69 18.72
CA PRO A 396 -26.11 -22.35 19.27
C PRO A 396 -25.24 -22.21 20.53
N ARG A 397 -24.77 -20.99 20.79
CA ARG A 397 -24.11 -20.66 22.06
C ARG A 397 -25.09 -20.74 23.22
N ALA A 398 -24.57 -20.79 24.45
CA ALA A 398 -25.39 -20.92 25.67
C ALA A 398 -26.44 -19.81 25.85
N ASN A 399 -26.21 -18.64 25.25
CA ASN A 399 -27.15 -17.51 25.22
C ASN A 399 -28.12 -17.53 24.03
N GLY A 400 -28.12 -18.59 23.22
CA GLY A 400 -28.99 -18.75 22.04
C GLY A 400 -28.43 -18.15 20.75
N GLU A 401 -27.28 -17.47 20.78
CA GLU A 401 -26.71 -16.86 19.58
C GLU A 401 -26.20 -17.93 18.60
N LEU A 402 -26.56 -17.77 17.32
CA LEU A 402 -26.29 -18.75 16.27
C LEU A 402 -24.88 -18.64 15.70
N TYR A 403 -24.22 -17.48 15.80
CA TYR A 403 -22.92 -17.23 15.18
C TYR A 403 -21.80 -17.16 16.21
N ALA A 404 -20.56 -17.40 15.79
CA ALA A 404 -19.39 -17.22 16.63
C ALA A 404 -19.29 -15.78 17.16
N ASP A 405 -18.85 -15.63 18.42
CA ASP A 405 -18.47 -14.32 18.97
C ASP A 405 -17.09 -13.94 18.45
N THR A 406 -17.07 -13.20 17.35
CA THR A 406 -15.87 -12.74 16.66
C THR A 406 -16.07 -11.31 16.15
N TYR A 407 -14.97 -10.61 15.90
CA TYR A 407 -14.97 -9.33 15.20
C TYR A 407 -14.44 -9.45 13.76
N TYR A 408 -14.02 -10.65 13.33
CA TYR A 408 -13.57 -10.90 11.94
C TYR A 408 -14.69 -10.69 10.91
N ASN A 409 -15.95 -10.68 11.35
CA ASN A 409 -17.10 -10.32 10.54
C ASN A 409 -17.08 -8.84 10.07
N THR A 410 -16.27 -7.98 10.72
CA THR A 410 -16.07 -6.58 10.33
C THR A 410 -14.95 -6.39 9.30
N TRP A 411 -14.26 -7.46 8.90
CA TRP A 411 -13.15 -7.40 7.96
C TRP A 411 -13.64 -7.58 6.52
N GLY A 412 -12.92 -7.00 5.55
CA GLY A 412 -13.24 -7.02 4.12
C GLY A 412 -12.18 -7.69 3.27
N ALA A 413 -12.51 -8.07 2.03
CA ALA A 413 -11.56 -8.62 1.06
C ALA A 413 -10.80 -7.49 0.36
N SER A 414 -10.04 -6.72 1.16
CA SER A 414 -9.59 -5.40 0.76
C SER A 414 -8.08 -5.20 0.69
N GLY A 415 -7.69 -4.45 -0.34
CA GLY A 415 -6.55 -3.56 -0.33
C GLY A 415 -5.47 -3.94 -1.31
N LEU A 416 -5.32 -3.18 -2.40
CA LEU A 416 -4.13 -3.22 -3.25
C LEU A 416 -3.55 -1.82 -3.47
N ALA A 417 -2.23 -1.77 -3.58
CA ALA A 417 -1.49 -0.57 -3.91
C ALA A 417 -1.46 -0.43 -5.43
N GLY A 418 -1.89 0.71 -5.93
CA GLY A 418 -1.78 1.10 -7.33
C GLY A 418 -0.79 2.24 -7.50
N VAL A 419 0.00 2.21 -8.56
CA VAL A 419 1.04 3.20 -8.83
C VAL A 419 1.19 3.46 -10.32
N TRP A 420 1.38 4.72 -10.70
CA TRP A 420 1.79 5.06 -12.07
C TRP A 420 3.29 5.27 -12.14
N ALA A 421 3.99 4.32 -12.74
CA ALA A 421 5.45 4.36 -12.87
C ALA A 421 5.87 4.18 -14.34
N GLU A 422 7.01 4.74 -14.70
CA GLU A 422 7.52 4.71 -16.07
C GLU A 422 7.89 3.29 -16.51
N GLU A 423 8.36 2.45 -15.60
CA GLU A 423 8.72 1.04 -15.80
C GLU A 423 8.60 0.23 -14.49
N ASN A 424 8.56 -1.10 -14.58
CA ASN A 424 8.46 -2.01 -13.42
C ASN A 424 9.83 -2.24 -12.78
N THR A 425 10.37 -1.22 -12.12
CA THR A 425 11.64 -1.32 -11.38
C THR A 425 11.49 -0.73 -9.98
N ARG A 426 12.29 -1.20 -9.01
CA ARG A 426 12.32 -0.63 -7.65
C ARG A 426 12.44 0.89 -7.65
N ALA A 427 13.39 1.43 -8.40
CA ALA A 427 13.62 2.87 -8.48
C ALA A 427 12.40 3.61 -9.05
N SER A 428 11.89 3.16 -10.20
CA SER A 428 10.74 3.79 -10.87
C SER A 428 9.47 3.77 -10.01
N ILE A 429 9.15 2.62 -9.41
CA ILE A 429 7.98 2.46 -8.53
C ILE A 429 8.17 3.24 -7.21
N TYR A 430 9.36 3.21 -6.62
CA TYR A 430 9.63 3.97 -5.40
C TYR A 430 9.56 5.49 -5.65
N ASP A 431 10.10 5.96 -6.76
CA ASP A 431 10.02 7.37 -7.15
C ASP A 431 8.56 7.77 -7.41
N ALA A 432 7.70 6.82 -7.80
CA ALA A 432 6.26 7.01 -7.93
C ALA A 432 5.54 7.10 -6.57
N PHE A 433 5.96 6.30 -5.59
CA PHE A 433 5.55 6.45 -4.19
C PHE A 433 5.94 7.82 -3.63
N ARG A 434 7.17 8.27 -3.91
CA ARG A 434 7.70 9.57 -3.46
C ARG A 434 6.93 10.76 -4.04
N ARG A 435 6.61 10.74 -5.34
CA ARG A 435 5.79 11.78 -5.97
C ARG A 435 4.30 11.64 -5.70
N LYS A 436 3.88 10.60 -4.97
CA LYS A 436 2.49 10.33 -4.56
C LYS A 436 1.54 10.12 -5.75
N GLU A 437 2.04 9.67 -6.89
CA GLU A 437 1.20 9.31 -8.03
C GLU A 437 0.69 7.86 -7.87
N THR A 438 0.03 7.67 -6.74
CA THR A 438 -0.45 6.39 -6.24
C THR A 438 -1.96 6.45 -6.01
N PHE A 439 -2.56 5.28 -5.90
CA PHE A 439 -3.97 5.10 -5.61
C PHE A 439 -4.17 3.82 -4.80
N GLY A 440 -5.25 3.75 -4.03
CA GLY A 440 -5.66 2.55 -3.33
C GLY A 440 -6.92 1.96 -3.95
N THR A 441 -7.00 0.63 -4.05
CA THR A 441 -8.24 -0.07 -4.40
C THR A 441 -8.72 -0.92 -3.24
N SER A 442 -10.03 -1.08 -3.09
CA SER A 442 -10.61 -1.96 -2.07
C SER A 442 -10.60 -3.44 -2.44
N GLY A 443 -9.91 -3.83 -3.52
CA GLY A 443 -9.86 -5.20 -4.02
C GLY A 443 -9.57 -5.22 -5.52
N PRO A 444 -10.57 -4.96 -6.40
CA PRO A 444 -10.37 -5.00 -7.85
C PRO A 444 -9.27 -4.04 -8.32
N ARG A 445 -8.53 -4.44 -9.36
CA ARG A 445 -7.44 -3.68 -10.01
C ARG A 445 -7.98 -2.56 -10.91
N MET A 446 -8.86 -1.73 -10.37
CA MET A 446 -9.35 -0.50 -11.02
C MET A 446 -8.20 0.49 -11.17
N LYS A 447 -8.14 1.16 -12.32
CA LYS A 447 -7.11 2.17 -12.60
C LYS A 447 -7.74 3.55 -12.51
N VAL A 448 -7.10 4.49 -11.82
CA VAL A 448 -7.52 5.90 -11.77
C VAL A 448 -6.38 6.82 -12.17
N ARG A 449 -6.67 7.75 -13.08
CA ARG A 449 -5.83 8.92 -13.38
C ARG A 449 -6.59 10.18 -13.00
N PHE A 450 -5.88 11.13 -12.42
CA PHE A 450 -6.43 12.42 -12.07
C PHE A 450 -5.40 13.51 -12.35
N PHE A 451 -5.83 14.53 -13.09
CA PHE A 451 -5.03 15.68 -13.49
C PHE A 451 -5.75 16.98 -13.14
N ALA A 452 -4.98 18.02 -12.86
CA ALA A 452 -5.46 19.39 -12.74
C ALA A 452 -4.56 20.34 -13.52
N GLY A 453 -5.13 21.38 -14.11
CA GLY A 453 -4.34 22.39 -14.85
C GLY A 453 -5.21 23.49 -15.40
N HIS A 454 -4.58 24.57 -15.83
CA HIS A 454 -5.27 25.72 -16.39
C HIS A 454 -5.64 25.52 -17.87
N ASP A 455 -4.83 24.75 -18.60
CA ASP A 455 -4.97 24.48 -20.03
C ASP A 455 -4.92 22.97 -20.32
N LEU A 456 -5.73 22.17 -19.62
CA LEU A 456 -5.81 20.72 -19.88
C LEU A 456 -6.43 20.40 -21.26
N PRO A 457 -6.01 19.30 -21.90
CA PRO A 457 -6.54 18.88 -23.19
C PRO A 457 -8.01 18.45 -23.11
N GLN A 458 -8.69 18.41 -24.25
CA GLN A 458 -10.03 17.83 -24.35
C GLN A 458 -9.98 16.30 -24.21
N LEU A 459 -11.07 15.68 -23.75
CA LEU A 459 -11.11 14.23 -23.50
C LEU A 459 -11.00 13.36 -24.77
N ASP A 460 -11.32 13.92 -25.93
CA ASP A 460 -11.24 13.26 -27.24
C ASP A 460 -9.91 13.54 -27.98
N ASP A 461 -8.97 14.25 -27.36
CA ASP A 461 -7.62 14.47 -27.89
C ASP A 461 -6.87 13.13 -27.97
N SER A 462 -6.35 12.79 -29.15
CA SER A 462 -5.54 11.59 -29.36
C SER A 462 -4.27 11.54 -28.52
N ASN A 463 -3.75 12.71 -28.10
CA ASN A 463 -2.59 12.87 -27.23
C ASN A 463 -2.98 13.40 -25.84
N MET A 464 -4.24 13.19 -25.42
CA MET A 464 -4.76 13.70 -24.14
C MET A 464 -3.81 13.40 -22.97
N LEU A 465 -3.25 12.19 -22.90
CA LEU A 465 -2.41 11.80 -21.76
C LEU A 465 -1.05 12.53 -21.77
N ALA A 466 -0.32 12.51 -22.87
CA ALA A 466 0.91 13.29 -23.03
C ALA A 466 0.69 14.78 -22.74
N ASN A 467 -0.39 15.36 -23.28
CA ASN A 467 -0.72 16.77 -23.09
C ASN A 467 -1.12 17.09 -21.64
N ALA A 468 -1.84 16.20 -20.95
CA ALA A 468 -2.18 16.38 -19.53
C ALA A 468 -0.95 16.32 -18.63
N TYR A 469 0.00 15.42 -18.91
CA TYR A 469 1.29 15.37 -18.20
C TYR A 469 2.18 16.59 -18.47
N ALA A 470 2.16 17.11 -19.70
CA ALA A 470 2.99 18.26 -20.08
C ALA A 470 2.40 19.60 -19.61
N GLY A 471 1.07 19.74 -19.63
CA GLY A 471 0.36 21.01 -19.39
C GLY A 471 -0.35 21.12 -18.03
N GLY A 472 -0.33 20.05 -17.22
CA GLY A 472 -0.98 20.01 -15.91
C GLY A 472 -0.13 19.32 -14.85
N VAL A 473 -0.74 19.08 -13.70
CA VAL A 473 -0.17 18.28 -12.61
C VAL A 473 -1.00 17.01 -12.41
N ALA A 474 -0.33 15.91 -12.09
CA ALA A 474 -0.99 14.64 -11.78
C ALA A 474 -1.33 14.54 -10.28
N MET A 475 -2.22 13.61 -9.93
CA MET A 475 -2.50 13.24 -8.55
C MET A 475 -1.23 13.05 -7.70
N GLY A 476 -1.29 13.49 -6.45
CA GLY A 476 -0.14 13.56 -5.56
C GLY A 476 0.57 14.92 -5.54
N SER A 477 0.34 15.76 -6.56
CA SER A 477 1.06 17.03 -6.76
C SER A 477 0.30 18.25 -6.21
N ASP A 478 1.00 19.38 -6.18
CA ASP A 478 0.46 20.71 -5.93
C ASP A 478 0.25 21.48 -7.24
N LEU A 479 -0.90 22.14 -7.38
CA LEU A 479 -1.16 23.16 -8.39
C LEU A 479 -1.20 24.53 -7.70
N ILE A 480 -0.43 25.49 -8.23
CA ILE A 480 -0.50 26.88 -7.81
C ILE A 480 -1.71 27.51 -8.51
N GLY A 481 -2.64 28.06 -7.75
CA GLY A 481 -3.84 28.69 -8.27
C GLY A 481 -3.55 30.02 -8.97
N ASP A 482 -4.27 30.28 -10.06
CA ASP A 482 -4.27 31.57 -10.76
C ASP A 482 -5.52 32.38 -10.38
N ALA A 483 -5.33 33.64 -9.99
CA ALA A 483 -6.43 34.55 -9.64
C ALA A 483 -7.35 34.90 -10.83
N ASN A 484 -6.86 34.73 -12.06
CA ASN A 484 -7.58 35.06 -13.30
C ASN A 484 -8.07 33.83 -14.06
N GLN A 485 -7.66 32.63 -13.65
CA GLN A 485 -8.00 31.40 -14.36
C GLN A 485 -8.36 30.27 -13.40
N GLN A 486 -9.55 29.74 -13.58
CA GLN A 486 -10.00 28.54 -12.87
C GLN A 486 -9.33 27.30 -13.46
N PRO A 487 -8.78 26.39 -12.63
CA PRO A 487 -8.26 25.13 -13.14
C PRO A 487 -9.39 24.20 -13.58
N SER A 488 -9.12 23.40 -14.60
CA SER A 488 -9.93 22.24 -14.95
C SER A 488 -9.28 20.96 -14.41
N PHE A 489 -10.09 19.92 -14.34
CA PHE A 489 -9.71 18.60 -13.86
C PHE A 489 -10.07 17.54 -14.89
N ILE A 490 -9.18 16.57 -15.10
CA ILE A 490 -9.48 15.34 -15.85
C ILE A 490 -9.46 14.17 -14.87
N ALA A 491 -10.59 13.48 -14.75
CA ALA A 491 -10.69 12.19 -14.05
C ALA A 491 -10.92 11.09 -15.08
N TRP A 492 -10.12 10.03 -15.01
CA TRP A 492 -10.23 8.88 -15.91
C TRP A 492 -10.08 7.59 -15.13
N VAL A 493 -11.13 6.77 -15.14
CA VAL A 493 -11.20 5.50 -14.42
C VAL A 493 -11.52 4.36 -15.36
N ALA A 494 -10.79 3.26 -15.23
CA ALA A 494 -11.07 2.00 -15.92
C ALA A 494 -11.37 0.90 -14.90
N LYS A 495 -12.35 0.04 -15.22
CA LYS A 495 -12.67 -1.11 -14.37
C LYS A 495 -11.52 -2.12 -14.33
N ASP A 496 -11.50 -2.96 -13.31
CA ASP A 496 -10.75 -4.22 -13.40
C ASP A 496 -11.37 -5.08 -14.52
N PRO A 497 -10.59 -5.58 -15.51
CA PRO A 497 -11.10 -6.51 -16.52
C PRO A 497 -11.89 -7.69 -15.95
N ASN A 498 -11.49 -8.21 -14.79
CA ASN A 498 -12.13 -9.33 -14.09
C ASN A 498 -13.19 -8.88 -13.07
N GLY A 499 -13.25 -7.58 -12.75
CA GLY A 499 -14.18 -7.02 -11.77
C GLY A 499 -15.50 -6.48 -12.36
N PRO A 500 -16.40 -6.02 -11.47
CA PRO A 500 -17.68 -5.43 -11.86
C PRO A 500 -17.51 -4.14 -12.68
N PRO A 501 -18.48 -3.79 -13.56
CA PRO A 501 -18.49 -2.52 -14.26
C PRO A 501 -18.55 -1.31 -13.32
N LEU A 502 -18.02 -0.17 -13.76
CA LEU A 502 -18.10 1.11 -13.04
C LEU A 502 -19.53 1.65 -13.05
N GLN A 503 -19.97 2.19 -11.91
CA GLN A 503 -21.24 2.91 -11.80
C GLN A 503 -21.04 4.42 -11.94
N ARG A 504 -20.06 4.98 -11.22
CA ARG A 504 -19.83 6.43 -11.18
C ARG A 504 -18.38 6.79 -10.83
N VAL A 505 -18.00 8.01 -11.19
CA VAL A 505 -16.77 8.68 -10.74
C VAL A 505 -17.16 9.93 -9.97
N GLN A 506 -16.50 10.15 -8.85
CA GLN A 506 -16.72 11.28 -7.94
C GLN A 506 -15.43 12.05 -7.76
N ILE A 507 -15.56 13.36 -7.59
CA ILE A 507 -14.50 14.22 -7.06
C ILE A 507 -14.91 14.65 -5.65
N ILE A 508 -14.02 14.43 -4.69
CA ILE A 508 -14.15 14.89 -3.31
C ILE A 508 -13.26 16.11 -3.17
N LYS A 509 -13.85 17.25 -2.81
CA LYS A 509 -13.18 18.51 -2.52
C LYS A 509 -13.15 18.73 -1.01
N GLY A 510 -12.00 19.16 -0.49
CA GLY A 510 -11.89 19.79 0.82
C GLY A 510 -11.28 21.17 0.71
N TRP A 511 -11.73 22.14 1.50
CA TRP A 511 -11.19 23.51 1.51
C TRP A 511 -11.33 24.16 2.88
N VAL A 512 -10.72 25.33 3.05
CA VAL A 512 -10.90 26.16 4.25
C VAL A 512 -11.67 27.42 3.89
N GLU A 513 -12.75 27.67 4.61
CA GLU A 513 -13.57 28.88 4.49
C GLU A 513 -13.80 29.48 5.87
N ALA A 514 -13.51 30.77 6.04
CA ALA A 514 -13.67 31.48 7.32
C ALA A 514 -13.00 30.79 8.53
N GLY A 515 -11.90 30.05 8.31
CA GLY A 515 -11.18 29.32 9.34
C GLY A 515 -11.73 27.93 9.65
N GLU A 516 -12.82 27.50 9.00
CA GLU A 516 -13.39 26.17 9.12
C GLU A 516 -13.09 25.29 7.92
N ALA A 517 -12.93 24.00 8.19
CA ALA A 517 -12.77 22.98 7.16
C ALA A 517 -14.13 22.63 6.58
N MET A 518 -14.19 22.60 5.26
CA MET A 518 -15.38 22.28 4.49
C MET A 518 -15.07 21.14 3.53
N GLU A 519 -16.08 20.34 3.21
CA GLU A 519 -15.96 19.28 2.22
C GLU A 519 -17.21 19.15 1.36
N GLN A 520 -17.02 18.61 0.15
CA GLN A 520 -18.10 18.32 -0.78
C GLN A 520 -17.75 17.10 -1.63
N VAL A 521 -18.73 16.23 -1.84
CA VAL A 521 -18.65 15.11 -2.79
C VAL A 521 -19.54 15.42 -3.98
N VAL A 522 -19.00 15.30 -5.19
CA VAL A 522 -19.70 15.56 -6.45
C VAL A 522 -19.47 14.41 -7.41
N ASP A 523 -20.55 13.85 -7.96
CA ASP A 523 -20.44 12.91 -9.08
C ASP A 523 -20.07 13.70 -10.36
N VAL A 524 -19.10 13.20 -11.12
CA VAL A 524 -18.59 13.88 -12.33
C VAL A 524 -18.71 13.04 -13.61
N ALA A 525 -18.92 11.73 -13.48
CA ALA A 525 -19.30 10.85 -14.58
C ALA A 525 -20.23 9.74 -14.09
N CYS A 526 -21.26 9.45 -14.88
CA CYS A 526 -22.25 8.41 -14.63
C CYS A 526 -22.18 7.35 -15.72
N SER A 527 -22.40 6.09 -15.36
CA SER A 527 -22.62 5.03 -16.34
C SER A 527 -24.01 5.13 -16.97
N ASP A 528 -24.25 4.30 -18.00
CA ASP A 528 -25.59 4.03 -18.55
C ASP A 528 -26.33 5.28 -19.10
N GLY A 529 -25.58 6.29 -19.54
CA GLY A 529 -26.13 7.55 -20.05
C GLY A 529 -26.76 8.44 -18.97
N GLY A 530 -26.51 8.13 -17.69
CA GLY A 530 -26.90 8.98 -16.58
C GLY A 530 -26.29 10.38 -16.69
N VAL A 531 -27.03 11.38 -16.23
CA VAL A 531 -26.55 12.77 -16.16
C VAL A 531 -26.59 13.18 -14.70
N VAL A 532 -25.52 13.82 -14.25
CA VAL A 532 -25.42 14.37 -12.89
C VAL A 532 -26.53 15.40 -12.70
N ASP A 533 -27.36 15.21 -11.68
CA ASP A 533 -28.36 16.20 -11.30
C ASP A 533 -27.64 17.42 -10.67
N PRO A 534 -27.77 18.64 -11.23
CA PRO A 534 -27.07 19.82 -10.74
C PRO A 534 -27.55 20.29 -9.37
N LEU A 535 -28.71 19.82 -8.88
CA LEU A 535 -29.19 20.16 -7.54
C LEU A 535 -28.57 19.27 -6.46
N SER A 536 -28.55 17.96 -6.70
CA SER A 536 -27.99 16.99 -5.75
C SER A 536 -26.50 16.71 -5.95
N ASN A 537 -25.94 17.03 -7.12
CA ASN A 537 -24.60 16.61 -7.57
C ASN A 537 -24.44 15.07 -7.58
N ARG A 538 -25.50 14.34 -7.94
CA ARG A 538 -25.52 12.88 -7.97
C ARG A 538 -25.92 12.33 -9.34
N CYS A 539 -25.29 11.24 -9.72
CA CYS A 539 -25.76 10.34 -10.76
C CYS A 539 -27.04 9.62 -10.29
N PRO A 540 -27.99 9.36 -11.20
CA PRO A 540 -29.12 8.49 -10.89
C PRO A 540 -28.65 7.06 -10.53
N ASP A 541 -29.51 6.29 -9.86
CA ASP A 541 -29.31 4.83 -9.76
C ASP A 541 -29.37 4.24 -11.17
N ASN A 542 -28.33 3.51 -11.57
CA ASN A 542 -28.27 2.84 -12.87
C ASN A 542 -29.07 1.53 -12.91
N GLY A 543 -29.65 1.11 -11.80
CA GLY A 543 -30.48 -0.08 -11.71
C GLY A 543 -29.69 -1.38 -11.58
N ALA A 544 -28.37 -1.34 -11.39
CA ALA A 544 -27.57 -2.53 -11.18
C ALA A 544 -27.97 -3.23 -9.86
N ARG A 545 -28.17 -4.54 -9.92
CA ARG A 545 -28.55 -5.41 -8.80
C ARG A 545 -27.71 -6.68 -8.77
N VAL A 546 -27.69 -7.32 -7.60
CA VAL A 546 -27.08 -8.63 -7.33
C VAL A 546 -28.19 -9.62 -7.00
N ASN A 547 -28.15 -10.81 -7.59
CA ASN A 547 -28.96 -11.93 -7.15
C ASN A 547 -28.30 -12.58 -5.92
N LEU A 548 -28.95 -12.53 -4.76
CA LEU A 548 -28.37 -13.07 -3.52
C LEU A 548 -28.45 -14.60 -3.42
N GLU A 549 -29.07 -15.28 -4.38
CA GLU A 549 -29.11 -16.76 -4.42
C GLU A 549 -27.86 -17.36 -5.07
N ASP A 550 -27.26 -16.65 -6.05
CA ASP A 550 -26.13 -17.15 -6.85
C ASP A 550 -25.02 -16.12 -7.10
N CYS A 551 -25.18 -14.91 -6.55
CA CYS A 551 -24.27 -13.77 -6.69
C CYS A 551 -24.05 -13.27 -8.12
N SER A 552 -24.91 -13.65 -9.07
CA SER A 552 -24.90 -13.04 -10.40
C SER A 552 -25.26 -11.56 -10.34
N ILE A 553 -24.56 -10.74 -11.12
CA ILE A 553 -24.80 -9.31 -11.24
C ILE A 553 -25.57 -8.98 -12.53
N SER A 554 -26.24 -7.83 -12.54
CA SER A 554 -27.00 -7.36 -13.71
C SER A 554 -26.13 -7.24 -14.95
N ALA A 555 -26.57 -7.83 -16.07
CA ALA A 555 -25.87 -7.74 -17.35
C ALA A 555 -26.18 -6.44 -18.09
N GLY A 556 -25.19 -5.91 -18.82
CA GLY A 556 -25.37 -4.76 -19.71
C GLY A 556 -25.55 -3.41 -19.00
N LEU A 557 -25.30 -3.34 -17.69
CA LEU A 557 -25.32 -2.11 -16.90
C LEU A 557 -23.92 -1.78 -16.38
N GLY A 558 -23.62 -0.49 -16.29
CA GLY A 558 -22.33 0.05 -15.91
C GLY A 558 -21.38 0.26 -17.09
N ALA A 559 -20.20 0.80 -16.81
CA ALA A 559 -19.21 1.17 -17.81
C ALA A 559 -17.87 0.42 -17.61
N SER A 560 -17.16 0.16 -18.70
CA SER A 560 -15.77 -0.33 -18.61
C SER A 560 -14.77 0.80 -18.35
N GLU A 561 -15.12 2.02 -18.76
CA GLU A 561 -14.32 3.22 -18.62
C GLU A 561 -15.26 4.41 -18.39
N LEU A 562 -14.87 5.31 -17.49
CA LEU A 562 -15.51 6.61 -17.28
C LEU A 562 -14.45 7.71 -17.32
N LYS A 563 -14.72 8.76 -18.09
CA LYS A 563 -13.88 9.96 -18.23
C LYS A 563 -14.72 11.21 -17.96
N ALA A 564 -14.16 12.16 -17.24
CA ALA A 564 -14.77 13.46 -16.97
C ALA A 564 -13.74 14.58 -17.13
N SER A 565 -14.17 15.67 -17.76
CA SER A 565 -13.52 16.98 -17.68
C SER A 565 -14.43 17.84 -16.83
N TRP A 566 -13.92 18.34 -15.71
CA TRP A 566 -14.72 19.01 -14.69
C TRP A 566 -14.04 20.30 -14.24
N GLN A 567 -14.85 21.30 -13.90
CA GLN A 567 -14.41 22.54 -13.26
C GLN A 567 -15.23 22.72 -11.99
N ASP A 568 -14.58 23.14 -10.92
CA ASP A 568 -15.23 23.34 -9.64
C ASP A 568 -16.07 24.64 -9.65
N PRO A 569 -17.41 24.58 -9.72
CA PRO A 569 -18.23 25.79 -9.84
C PRO A 569 -18.08 26.76 -8.64
N ASN A 570 -17.54 26.28 -7.52
CA ASN A 570 -17.28 27.04 -6.30
C ASN A 570 -15.77 27.25 -6.08
N TYR A 571 -14.97 27.24 -7.15
CA TYR A 571 -13.54 27.51 -7.06
C TYR A 571 -13.28 28.94 -6.58
N ASP A 572 -12.38 29.07 -5.62
CA ASP A 572 -11.87 30.33 -5.12
C ASP A 572 -10.34 30.26 -5.07
N ALA A 573 -9.68 31.09 -5.88
CA ALA A 573 -8.23 31.12 -5.99
C ALA A 573 -7.53 31.57 -4.70
N ALA A 574 -8.25 32.16 -3.74
CA ALA A 574 -7.72 32.55 -2.45
C ALA A 574 -7.72 31.42 -1.41
N GLN A 575 -8.32 30.27 -1.73
CA GLN A 575 -8.47 29.15 -0.79
C GLN A 575 -7.41 28.07 -1.00
N HIS A 576 -6.88 27.54 0.10
CA HIS A 576 -6.24 26.23 0.07
C HIS A 576 -7.31 25.15 -0.07
N ALA A 577 -7.11 24.22 -0.98
CA ALA A 577 -8.03 23.12 -1.22
C ALA A 577 -7.30 21.83 -1.59
N PHE A 578 -7.97 20.70 -1.46
CA PHE A 578 -7.56 19.44 -2.09
C PHE A 578 -8.72 18.86 -2.89
N TYR A 579 -8.38 18.06 -3.89
CA TYR A 579 -9.31 17.30 -4.70
C TYR A 579 -8.78 15.87 -4.86
N TYR A 580 -9.61 14.86 -4.66
CA TYR A 580 -9.25 13.49 -5.03
C TYR A 580 -10.44 12.76 -5.66
N VAL A 581 -10.13 11.74 -6.44
CA VAL A 581 -11.12 10.92 -7.14
C VAL A 581 -11.49 9.72 -6.29
N ARG A 582 -12.79 9.45 -6.19
CA ARG A 582 -13.33 8.15 -5.76
C ARG A 582 -14.20 7.61 -6.88
N ALA A 583 -13.95 6.40 -7.34
CA ALA A 583 -14.88 5.72 -8.24
C ALA A 583 -15.51 4.52 -7.56
N ILE A 584 -16.74 4.22 -7.96
CA ILE A 584 -17.58 3.19 -7.35
C ILE A 584 -18.07 2.26 -8.45
N ALA A 585 -17.84 0.96 -8.25
CA ALA A 585 -18.35 -0.08 -9.13
C ALA A 585 -19.81 -0.43 -8.84
N ASN A 586 -20.43 -1.15 -9.78
CA ASN A 586 -21.71 -1.81 -9.55
C ASN A 586 -21.60 -2.80 -8.37
N PRO A 587 -22.70 -3.04 -7.65
CA PRO A 587 -22.67 -3.92 -6.49
C PRO A 587 -22.35 -5.37 -6.88
N THR A 588 -21.62 -6.05 -6.02
CA THR A 588 -21.34 -7.49 -6.04
C THR A 588 -21.74 -8.09 -4.69
N CYS A 589 -21.78 -9.42 -4.59
CA CYS A 589 -21.86 -10.07 -3.28
C CYS A 589 -20.62 -9.78 -2.46
N ARG A 590 -20.82 -9.52 -1.17
CA ARG A 590 -19.74 -9.53 -0.16
C ARG A 590 -19.38 -10.99 0.17
N TRP A 591 -18.17 -11.24 0.65
CA TRP A 591 -17.60 -12.54 0.99
C TRP A 591 -18.47 -13.29 1.99
N SER A 592 -19.15 -12.55 2.88
CA SER A 592 -20.08 -13.12 3.85
C SER A 592 -21.31 -13.75 3.19
N THR A 593 -21.73 -13.24 2.04
CA THR A 593 -22.82 -13.82 1.23
C THR A 593 -22.33 -15.06 0.48
N TRP A 594 -21.12 -15.01 -0.08
CA TRP A 594 -20.49 -16.18 -0.69
C TRP A 594 -20.30 -17.33 0.29
N ASP A 595 -19.83 -17.05 1.51
CA ASP A 595 -19.72 -18.03 2.59
C ASP A 595 -21.07 -18.70 2.89
N ALA A 596 -22.15 -17.91 2.98
CA ALA A 596 -23.49 -18.42 3.25
C ALA A 596 -24.01 -19.31 2.12
N ILE A 597 -23.85 -18.90 0.87
CA ILE A 597 -24.23 -19.68 -0.32
C ILE A 597 -23.49 -21.02 -0.35
N ARG A 598 -22.15 -21.01 -0.18
CA ARG A 598 -21.34 -22.24 -0.17
C ARG A 598 -21.73 -23.19 0.96
N ALA A 599 -22.17 -22.65 2.10
CA ALA A 599 -22.65 -23.43 3.25
C ALA A 599 -24.13 -23.87 3.14
N GLY A 600 -24.87 -23.41 2.12
CA GLY A 600 -26.28 -23.73 1.94
C GLY A 600 -27.20 -23.11 3.01
N VAL A 601 -26.83 -21.94 3.54
CA VAL A 601 -27.59 -21.19 4.56
C VAL A 601 -27.96 -19.79 4.06
N ALA A 602 -28.92 -19.14 4.70
CA ALA A 602 -29.27 -17.77 4.38
C ALA A 602 -28.14 -16.79 4.80
N PRO A 603 -27.89 -15.71 4.04
CA PRO A 603 -26.99 -14.64 4.46
C PRO A 603 -27.34 -14.09 5.84
N ARG A 604 -26.31 -13.82 6.65
CA ARG A 604 -26.47 -13.29 8.01
C ARG A 604 -27.06 -11.87 7.96
N ALA A 605 -28.21 -11.66 8.59
CA ALA A 605 -29.03 -10.45 8.43
C ALA A 605 -28.41 -9.14 8.95
N ASP A 606 -27.45 -9.22 9.89
CA ASP A 606 -26.72 -8.07 10.43
C ASP A 606 -25.38 -7.81 9.72
N LEU A 607 -25.08 -8.52 8.63
CA LEU A 607 -23.95 -8.23 7.73
C LEU A 607 -24.46 -7.67 6.41
N ALA A 608 -23.66 -6.80 5.77
CA ALA A 608 -23.94 -6.34 4.43
C ALA A 608 -23.93 -7.54 3.46
N ALA A 609 -25.02 -7.70 2.69
CA ALA A 609 -25.12 -8.77 1.70
C ALA A 609 -24.33 -8.47 0.42
N THR A 610 -24.14 -7.19 0.12
CA THR A 610 -23.45 -6.70 -1.08
C THR A 610 -22.41 -5.65 -0.72
N ILE A 611 -21.45 -5.47 -1.59
CA ILE A 611 -20.41 -4.44 -1.52
C ILE A 611 -20.34 -3.70 -2.85
N GLN A 612 -19.92 -2.43 -2.82
CA GLN A 612 -19.58 -1.68 -4.02
C GLN A 612 -18.12 -1.28 -3.95
N GLU A 613 -17.30 -2.01 -4.70
CA GLU A 613 -15.85 -1.83 -4.76
C GLU A 613 -15.47 -0.43 -5.24
N ARG A 614 -14.32 0.06 -4.75
CA ARG A 614 -13.89 1.44 -4.95
C ARG A 614 -12.40 1.57 -5.22
N VAL A 615 -12.05 2.68 -5.85
CA VAL A 615 -10.68 3.15 -6.02
C VAL A 615 -10.59 4.61 -5.58
N TRP A 616 -9.51 4.96 -4.88
CA TRP A 616 -9.20 6.30 -4.41
C TRP A 616 -7.88 6.79 -5.01
N SER A 617 -7.89 7.94 -5.68
CA SER A 617 -6.65 8.59 -6.11
C SER A 617 -5.97 9.29 -4.93
N SER A 618 -4.66 9.52 -5.04
CA SER A 618 -4.01 10.55 -4.22
C SER A 618 -4.62 11.93 -4.51
N PRO A 619 -4.60 12.86 -3.54
CA PRO A 619 -5.11 14.21 -3.74
C PRO A 619 -4.20 15.06 -4.64
N ILE A 620 -4.82 15.96 -5.41
CA ILE A 620 -4.17 17.16 -5.94
C ILE A 620 -4.47 18.30 -4.98
N TRP A 621 -3.45 19.05 -4.61
CA TRP A 621 -3.55 20.18 -3.68
C TRP A 621 -3.54 21.49 -4.46
N ILE A 622 -4.40 22.42 -4.10
CA ILE A 622 -4.41 23.79 -4.62
C ILE A 622 -3.85 24.71 -3.55
N SER A 623 -2.83 25.47 -3.92
CA SER A 623 -2.30 26.57 -3.11
C SER A 623 -2.64 27.91 -3.76
N PRO A 624 -3.09 28.92 -3.01
CA PRO A 624 -3.32 30.26 -3.55
C PRO A 624 -2.07 30.85 -4.21
N SER A 625 -2.26 31.73 -5.20
CA SER A 625 -1.15 32.56 -5.70
C SER A 625 -0.66 33.49 -4.59
N GLN A 626 0.66 33.59 -4.43
CA GLN A 626 1.29 34.51 -3.48
C GLN A 626 1.15 35.97 -3.89
#